data_AF-A0A6P3HPS4-F1
#
_entry.id   AF-A0A6P3HPS4-F1
#
_cell.length_a   1.000
_cell.length_b   1.000
_cell.length_c   1.000
_cell.angle_alpha   90.00
_cell.angle_beta   90.00
_cell.angle_gamma   90.00
#
_symmetry.space_group_name_H-M   'P 1'
#
loop_
_entity.id
_entity.type
_entity.pdbx_description
1 polymer ?
#
loop_
_entity_poly.entity_id
_entity_poly.type
_entity_poly.pdbx_seq_one_letter_code
_entity_poly.pdbx_strand_id
1 'polypeptide(L)'
;SDVWSVGITAIEMAEGAPPLCNLQPLEALFVILRESAPKVKSSGWSRKFHDFMEKCMIKNFLFRPTSANMLHHPFVQNIKNEGHVVESLKKHLTGIIKKRQKK
;
A
#
# COMPACT_ATOMS: atom_id res chain seq x y z
N SER A 1 3.24 -11.49 9.22
CA SER A 1 2.56 -11.94 8.00
C SER A 1 2.67 -10.84 6.97
N ASP A 2 3.15 -11.18 5.78
CA ASP A 2 3.53 -10.24 4.71
C ASP A 2 2.35 -9.45 4.15
N VAL A 3 1.11 -9.98 4.26
CA VAL A 3 -0.11 -9.29 3.80
C VAL A 3 -0.34 -7.95 4.53
N TRP A 4 0.07 -7.84 5.79
CA TRP A 4 0.01 -6.56 6.49
C TRP A 4 1.06 -5.59 5.97
N SER A 5 2.28 -6.07 5.78
CA SER A 5 3.36 -5.26 5.21
C SER A 5 2.97 -4.72 3.83
N VAL A 6 2.29 -5.52 2.99
CA VAL A 6 1.72 -5.05 1.70
C VAL A 6 0.74 -3.90 1.91
N GLY A 7 -0.16 -3.99 2.89
CA GLY A 7 -1.08 -2.88 3.17
C GLY A 7 -0.37 -1.64 3.70
N ILE A 8 0.67 -1.79 4.54
CA ILE A 8 1.51 -0.67 4.98
C ILE A 8 2.20 0.00 3.78
N THR A 9 2.79 -0.78 2.87
CA THR A 9 3.38 -0.28 1.62
C THR A 9 2.32 0.36 0.71
N ALA A 10 1.10 -0.14 0.69
CA ALA A 10 0.01 0.48 -0.07
C ALA A 10 -0.40 1.84 0.50
N ILE A 11 -0.41 2.01 1.83
CA ILE A 11 -0.57 3.33 2.47
C ILE A 11 0.59 4.24 2.10
N GLU A 12 1.83 3.75 2.15
CA GLU A 12 3.01 4.52 1.77
C GLU A 12 2.94 5.00 0.32
N MET A 13 2.53 4.15 -0.62
CA MET A 13 2.33 4.57 -2.02
C MET A 13 1.20 5.59 -2.18
N ALA A 14 0.16 5.51 -1.36
CA ALA A 14 -0.99 6.41 -1.42
C ALA A 14 -0.74 7.77 -0.76
N GLU A 15 0.04 7.81 0.33
CA GLU A 15 0.24 9.00 1.17
C GLU A 15 1.67 9.56 1.10
N GLY A 16 2.59 8.86 0.43
CA GLY A 16 4.00 9.24 0.28
C GLY A 16 4.90 8.83 1.46
N ALA A 17 4.33 8.28 2.53
CA ALA A 17 5.07 7.78 3.69
C ALA A 17 4.26 6.70 4.44
N PRO A 18 4.92 5.74 5.10
CA PRO A 18 4.21 4.76 5.93
C PRO A 18 3.60 5.45 7.16
N PRO A 19 2.55 4.87 7.76
CA PRO A 19 2.00 5.37 9.01
C PRO A 19 3.07 5.37 10.10
N LEU A 20 3.03 6.37 10.98
CA LEU A 20 3.94 6.53 12.12
C LEU A 20 5.42 6.76 11.76
N CYS A 21 5.74 7.11 10.51
CA CYS A 21 7.13 7.32 10.06
C CYS A 21 7.93 8.37 10.84
N ASN A 22 7.26 9.26 11.57
CA ASN A 22 7.88 10.33 12.35
C ASN A 22 8.16 9.94 13.82
N LEU A 23 7.69 8.77 14.27
CA LEU A 23 7.88 8.30 15.64
C LEU A 23 9.23 7.58 15.80
N GLN A 24 9.78 7.59 17.02
CA GLN A 24 10.90 6.71 17.34
C GLN A 24 10.46 5.24 17.23
N PRO A 25 11.34 4.30 16.86
CA PRO A 25 10.96 2.90 16.61
C PRO A 25 10.20 2.24 17.77
N LEU A 26 10.58 2.54 19.01
CA LEU A 26 9.92 1.99 20.20
C LEU A 26 8.51 2.57 20.40
N GLU A 27 8.30 3.86 20.13
CA GLU A 27 7.00 4.51 20.20
C GLU A 27 6.05 3.95 19.13
N ALA A 28 6.54 3.78 17.90
CA ALA A 28 5.79 3.17 16.82
C ALA A 28 5.36 1.73 17.16
N LEU A 29 6.24 0.95 17.80
CA LEU A 29 5.91 -0.40 18.25
C LEU A 29 4.75 -0.40 19.26
N PHE A 30 4.77 0.49 20.25
CA PHE A 30 3.67 0.60 21.22
C PHE A 30 2.33 0.93 20.55
N VAL A 31 2.34 1.86 19.60
CA VAL A 31 1.16 2.23 18.83
C VAL A 31 0.65 1.03 18.01
N ILE A 32 1.52 0.32 17.30
CA ILE A 32 1.14 -0.86 16.50
C ILE A 32 0.48 -1.94 17.37
N LEU A 33 1.00 -2.18 18.57
CA LEU A 33 0.47 -3.20 19.47
C LEU A 33 -0.90 -2.78 20.04
N ARG A 34 -1.07 -1.51 20.44
CA ARG A 34 -2.22 -1.05 21.22
C ARG A 34 -3.34 -0.47 20.37
N GLU A 35 -3.00 0.37 19.40
CA GLU A 35 -3.99 1.14 18.66
C GLU A 35 -4.68 0.33 17.56
N SER A 36 -5.77 0.87 17.05
CA SER A 36 -6.45 0.32 15.88
C SER A 36 -5.52 0.30 14.65
N ALA A 37 -5.79 -0.60 13.71
CA ALA A 37 -4.98 -0.69 12.50
C ALA A 37 -5.07 0.62 11.68
N PRO A 38 -3.98 1.04 11.03
CA PRO A 38 -3.97 2.26 10.25
C PRO A 38 -4.94 2.17 9.07
N LYS A 39 -5.49 3.31 8.69
CA LYS A 39 -6.36 3.47 7.52
C LYS A 39 -5.78 4.52 6.59
N VAL A 40 -6.09 4.40 5.30
CA VAL A 40 -5.83 5.45 4.33
C VAL A 40 -6.69 6.67 4.69
N LYS A 41 -6.07 7.84 4.88
CA LYS A 41 -6.70 9.08 5.37
C LYS A 41 -7.56 9.76 4.32
N SER A 42 -7.11 9.75 3.06
CA SER A 42 -7.83 10.40 1.97
C SER A 42 -9.07 9.58 1.59
N SER A 43 -10.21 10.25 1.49
CA SER A 43 -11.46 9.67 0.97
C SER A 43 -11.53 9.64 -0.55
N GLY A 44 -10.52 10.20 -1.24
CA GLY A 44 -10.48 10.27 -2.70
C GLY A 44 -10.16 8.93 -3.39
N TRP A 45 -9.89 7.87 -2.64
CA TRP A 45 -9.57 6.57 -3.19
C TRP A 45 -10.82 5.74 -3.49
N SER A 46 -10.68 4.81 -4.44
CA SER A 46 -11.79 3.95 -4.84
C SER A 46 -12.26 3.06 -3.68
N ARG A 47 -13.57 2.74 -3.65
CA ARG A 47 -14.14 1.78 -2.69
C ARG A 47 -13.43 0.42 -2.72
N LYS A 48 -13.01 -0.04 -3.89
CA LYS A 48 -12.24 -1.29 -4.05
C LYS A 48 -10.89 -1.24 -3.33
N PHE A 49 -10.23 -0.07 -3.33
CA PHE A 49 -8.97 0.10 -2.62
C PHE A 49 -9.19 0.10 -1.11
N HIS A 50 -10.20 0.82 -0.61
CA HIS A 50 -10.55 0.78 0.82
C HIS A 50 -10.89 -0.62 1.30
N ASP A 51 -11.68 -1.38 0.53
CA ASP A 51 -12.00 -2.79 0.84
C ASP A 51 -10.74 -3.67 0.88
N PHE A 52 -9.83 -3.51 -0.10
CA PHE A 52 -8.53 -4.21 -0.09
C PHE A 52 -7.71 -3.90 1.17
N MET A 53 -7.67 -2.62 1.55
CA MET A 53 -6.96 -2.16 2.74
C MET A 53 -7.55 -2.72 4.03
N GLU A 54 -8.88 -2.79 4.15
CA GLU A 54 -9.54 -3.40 5.31
C GLU A 54 -9.13 -4.88 5.48
N LYS A 55 -9.00 -5.62 4.38
CA LYS A 55 -8.51 -7.02 4.41
C LYS A 55 -7.04 -7.12 4.83
N CYS A 56 -6.18 -6.25 4.29
CA CYS A 56 -4.76 -6.23 4.67
C CYS A 56 -4.54 -5.85 6.15
N MET A 57 -5.37 -4.95 6.68
CA MET A 57 -5.24 -4.34 8.00
C MET A 57 -5.98 -5.09 9.13
N ILE A 58 -6.33 -6.36 8.92
CA ILE A 58 -6.86 -7.22 10.00
C ILE A 58 -5.74 -7.52 10.99
N LYS A 59 -5.84 -7.03 12.24
CA LYS A 59 -4.79 -7.24 13.29
C LYS A 59 -4.60 -8.71 13.63
N ASN A 60 -5.69 -9.46 13.83
CA ASN A 60 -5.60 -10.88 14.15
C ASN A 60 -5.18 -11.67 12.91
N PHE A 61 -3.96 -12.21 12.95
CA PHE A 61 -3.36 -12.92 11.82
C PHE A 61 -4.12 -14.20 11.42
N LEU A 62 -4.89 -14.80 12.33
CA LEU A 62 -5.71 -15.99 12.04
C LEU A 62 -6.92 -15.66 11.14
N PHE A 63 -7.43 -14.43 11.22
CA PHE A 63 -8.54 -13.96 10.38
C PHE A 63 -8.08 -13.17 9.15
N ARG A 64 -6.78 -12.87 9.07
CA ARG A 64 -6.23 -12.15 7.93
C ARG A 64 -6.15 -13.09 6.73
N PRO A 65 -6.67 -12.71 5.55
CA PRO A 65 -6.58 -13.53 4.36
C PRO A 65 -5.13 -13.79 3.96
N THR A 66 -4.89 -14.93 3.33
CA THR A 66 -3.57 -15.28 2.79
C THR A 66 -3.26 -14.45 1.55
N SER A 67 -1.98 -14.39 1.16
CA SER A 67 -1.57 -13.74 -0.09
C SER A 67 -2.30 -14.33 -1.30
N ALA A 68 -2.52 -15.65 -1.33
CA ALA A 68 -3.28 -16.31 -2.39
C ALA A 68 -4.73 -15.81 -2.47
N ASN A 69 -5.41 -15.63 -1.32
CA ASN A 69 -6.74 -15.05 -1.31
C ASN A 69 -6.74 -13.59 -1.79
N MET A 70 -5.71 -12.82 -1.41
CA MET A 70 -5.60 -11.41 -1.76
C MET A 70 -5.33 -11.17 -3.26
N LEU A 71 -4.72 -12.11 -3.97
CA LEU A 71 -4.57 -12.03 -5.43
C LEU A 71 -5.91 -12.04 -6.17
N HIS A 72 -6.94 -12.68 -5.59
CA HIS A 72 -8.30 -12.70 -6.13
C HIS A 72 -9.16 -11.50 -5.68
N HIS A 73 -8.60 -10.57 -4.89
CA HIS A 73 -9.34 -9.40 -4.48
C HIS A 73 -9.67 -8.49 -5.68
N PRO A 74 -10.88 -7.91 -5.80
CA PRO A 74 -11.26 -7.11 -6.96
C PRO A 74 -10.38 -5.89 -7.25
N PHE A 75 -9.62 -5.40 -6.26
CA PHE A 75 -8.62 -4.35 -6.42
C PHE A 75 -7.38 -4.82 -7.21
N VAL A 76 -6.99 -6.08 -7.05
CA VAL A 76 -5.79 -6.68 -7.66
C VAL A 76 -6.16 -7.44 -8.94
N GLN A 77 -7.25 -8.20 -8.93
CA GLN A 77 -7.62 -9.07 -10.05
C GLN A 77 -8.14 -8.29 -11.27
N ASN A 78 -8.86 -7.18 -11.05
CA ASN A 78 -9.61 -6.49 -12.11
C ASN A 78 -8.92 -5.20 -12.58
N ILE A 79 -7.63 -5.27 -12.90
CA ILE A 79 -6.87 -4.14 -13.42
C ILE A 79 -7.20 -3.95 -14.91
N LYS A 80 -8.00 -2.93 -15.23
CA LYS A 80 -8.49 -2.70 -16.59
C LYS A 80 -7.48 -2.03 -17.54
N ASN A 81 -6.50 -1.33 -16.97
CA ASN A 81 -5.62 -0.40 -17.71
C ASN A 81 -4.13 -0.69 -17.46
N GLU A 82 -3.78 -1.94 -17.19
CA GLU A 82 -2.41 -2.35 -16.84
C GLU A 82 -1.38 -1.88 -17.88
N GLY A 83 -1.65 -2.07 -19.17
CA GLY A 83 -0.75 -1.63 -20.24
C GLY A 83 -0.43 -0.13 -20.19
N HIS A 84 -1.45 0.70 -19.97
CA HIS A 84 -1.29 2.15 -19.84
C HIS A 84 -0.54 2.53 -18.56
N VAL A 85 -0.77 1.82 -17.45
CA VAL A 85 -0.01 2.03 -16.20
C VAL A 85 1.47 1.70 -16.41
N VAL A 86 1.79 0.56 -17.03
CA VAL A 86 3.17 0.14 -17.33
C VAL A 86 3.86 1.16 -18.25
N GLU A 87 3.18 1.64 -19.29
CA GLU A 87 3.72 2.66 -20.18
C GLU A 87 4.02 3.97 -19.44
N SER A 88 3.07 4.44 -18.61
CA SER A 88 3.24 5.65 -17.79
C SER A 88 4.44 5.54 -16.84
N LEU A 89 4.58 4.39 -16.15
CA LEU A 89 5.72 4.10 -15.28
C LEU A 89 7.05 4.08 -16.04
N LYS A 90 7.10 3.41 -17.21
CA LYS A 90 8.29 3.39 -18.08
C LYS A 90 8.69 4.79 -18.54
N LYS A 91 7.72 5.61 -18.95
CA LYS A 91 7.94 7.00 -19.36
C LYS A 91 8.50 7.83 -18.21
N HIS A 92 7.94 7.70 -17.02
CA HIS A 92 8.40 8.37 -15.82
C HIS A 92 9.85 7.99 -15.46
N LEU A 93 10.15 6.69 -15.41
CA LEU A 93 11.50 6.18 -15.12
C LEU A 93 12.53 6.67 -16.14
N THR A 94 12.20 6.61 -17.43
CA THR A 94 13.07 7.09 -18.52
C THR A 94 13.38 8.58 -18.35
N GLY A 95 12.37 9.38 -17.97
CA GLY A 95 12.56 10.80 -17.67
C GLY A 95 13.53 11.05 -16.51
N ILE A 96 13.43 10.27 -15.44
CA ILE A 96 14.35 10.35 -14.28
C ILE A 96 15.79 10.03 -14.71
N ILE A 97 15.98 8.93 -15.44
CA ILE A 97 17.31 8.49 -15.90
C ILE A 97 17.98 9.56 -16.76
N LYS A 98 17.27 10.11 -17.74
CA LYS A 98 17.78 11.19 -18.60
C LYS A 98 18.16 12.45 -17.82
N LYS A 99 17.37 12.83 -16.80
CA LYS A 99 17.68 13.98 -15.95
C LYS A 99 18.94 13.76 -15.12
N ARG A 100 19.17 12.54 -14.64
CA ARG A 100 20.39 12.19 -13.88
C ARG A 100 21.64 12.17 -14.74
N GLN A 101 21.56 11.72 -15.99
CA GLN A 101 22.70 11.71 -16.92
C GLN A 101 23.11 13.11 -17.43
N LYS A 102 22.22 14.10 -17.31
CA LYS A 102 22.49 15.49 -17.67
C LYS A 102 23.07 16.33 -16.51
N LYS A 103 23.12 15.76 -15.30
CA LYS A 103 23.80 16.33 -14.14
C LYS A 103 25.19 15.72 -14.03
#